data_AF-A0A7S3HFC5-F1
#
_entry.id   AF-A0A7S3HFC5-F1
#
_cell.length_a   1.000
_cell.length_b   1.000
_cell.length_c   1.000
_cell.angle_alpha   90.00
_cell.angle_beta   90.00
_cell.angle_gamma   90.00
#
_symmetry.space_group_name_H-M   'P 1'
#
loop_
_entity.id
_entity.type
_entity.pdbx_description
1 polymer ?
#
loop_
_entity_poly.entity_id
_entity_poly.type
_entity_poly.pdbx_seq_one_letter_code
_entity_poly.pdbx_strand_id
1 'polypeptide(L)'
;SWITNIVGKISDWIDLDSADEMIRKNSLQALQQETSWAAHLSLQAILIPSPRLYSTNYARAMLQAFTGYQQIYVRIPLIPQLSMPYQYQHSQSKTDVSTEECSEYCKDGWLAWDGF
;
A
#
# COMPACT_ATOMS: atom_id res chain seq x y z
N SER A 1 19.95 -18.77 -10.06
CA SER A 1 18.85 -19.57 -9.51
C SER A 1 17.56 -18.79 -9.64
N TRP A 2 16.44 -19.42 -10.02
CA TRP A 2 15.17 -18.74 -10.28
C TRP A 2 14.52 -18.11 -9.03
N ILE A 3 14.80 -18.65 -7.84
CA ILE A 3 14.21 -18.23 -6.54
C ILE A 3 14.69 -16.84 -6.11
N THR A 4 15.86 -16.38 -6.55
CA THR A 4 16.42 -15.06 -6.18
C THR A 4 15.75 -13.90 -6.90
N ASN A 5 14.94 -14.17 -7.93
CA ASN A 5 14.35 -13.14 -8.79
C ASN A 5 12.84 -13.01 -8.60
N ILE A 6 12.27 -13.75 -7.64
CA ILE A 6 10.84 -13.72 -7.35
C ILE A 6 10.62 -12.90 -6.08
N VAL A 7 9.76 -11.88 -6.21
CA VAL A 7 9.26 -11.10 -5.09
C VAL A 7 7.79 -11.48 -4.92
N GLY A 8 7.42 -11.88 -3.71
CA GLY A 8 6.02 -12.14 -3.38
C GLY A 8 5.23 -10.84 -3.41
N LYS A 9 3.98 -10.86 -3.86
CA LYS A 9 3.08 -9.70 -3.76
C LYS A 9 1.87 -10.10 -2.93
N ILE A 10 1.55 -9.31 -1.92
CA ILE A 10 0.32 -9.51 -1.14
C ILE A 10 -0.90 -9.16 -2.00
N SER A 11 -1.98 -9.93 -1.86
CA SER A 11 -3.20 -9.72 -2.63
C SER A 11 -3.83 -8.34 -2.39
N ASP A 12 -4.31 -7.70 -3.46
CA ASP A 12 -4.86 -6.34 -3.40
C ASP A 12 -6.22 -6.25 -2.65
N TRP A 13 -6.92 -7.37 -2.45
CA TRP A 13 -8.23 -7.41 -1.79
C TRP A 13 -8.15 -7.49 -0.26
N ILE A 14 -6.97 -7.71 0.32
CA ILE A 14 -6.77 -7.82 1.76
C ILE A 14 -6.97 -6.43 2.38
N ASP A 15 -8.02 -6.29 3.21
CA ASP A 15 -8.34 -5.05 3.92
C ASP A 15 -8.50 -5.32 5.42
N LEU A 16 -7.43 -5.02 6.17
CA LEU A 16 -7.34 -5.23 7.61
C LEU A 16 -7.94 -4.10 8.44
N ASP A 17 -8.21 -2.96 7.83
CA ASP A 17 -8.84 -1.80 8.46
C ASP A 17 -10.27 -1.59 7.94
N SER A 18 -10.87 -2.61 7.31
CA SER A 18 -12.27 -2.59 6.93
C SER A 18 -13.19 -2.46 8.15
N ALA A 19 -14.28 -1.70 8.00
CA ALA A 19 -15.32 -1.55 9.02
C ALA A 19 -16.05 -2.87 9.30
N ASP A 20 -16.12 -3.74 8.28
CA ASP A 20 -16.77 -5.04 8.40
C ASP A 20 -15.84 -6.05 9.07
N GLU A 21 -16.24 -6.54 10.25
CA GLU A 21 -15.44 -7.49 11.02
C GLU A 21 -15.15 -8.79 10.26
N MET A 22 -16.09 -9.26 9.44
CA MET A 22 -15.91 -10.47 8.64
C MET A 22 -14.79 -10.28 7.59
N ILE A 23 -14.78 -9.14 6.90
CA ILE A 23 -13.73 -8.81 5.93
C ILE A 23 -12.38 -8.72 6.64
N ARG A 24 -12.34 -8.06 7.79
CA ARG A 24 -11.11 -7.91 8.58
C ARG A 24 -10.53 -9.26 9.02
N LYS A 25 -11.37 -10.17 9.55
CA LYS A 25 -10.95 -11.51 9.97
C LYS A 25 -10.47 -12.36 8.79
N ASN A 26 -11.22 -12.36 7.70
CA ASN A 26 -10.86 -13.11 6.49
C ASN A 26 -9.54 -12.58 5.88
N SER A 27 -9.39 -11.26 5.83
CA SER A 27 -8.16 -10.58 5.35
C SER A 27 -6.96 -10.94 6.23
N LEU A 28 -7.13 -11.01 7.55
CA LEU A 28 -6.07 -11.41 8.48
C LEU A 28 -5.63 -12.86 8.24
N GLN A 29 -6.57 -13.77 8.07
CA GLN A 29 -6.27 -15.18 7.78
C GLN A 29 -5.56 -15.33 6.43
N ALA A 30 -6.02 -14.60 5.41
CA ALA A 30 -5.39 -14.60 4.09
C ALA A 30 -3.96 -14.07 4.13
N LEU A 31 -3.70 -12.98 4.87
CA LEU A 31 -2.36 -12.45 5.05
C LEU A 31 -1.41 -13.46 5.70
N GLN A 32 -1.87 -14.14 6.76
CA GLN A 32 -1.08 -15.16 7.45
C GLN A 32 -0.77 -16.34 6.52
N GLN A 33 -1.74 -16.74 5.70
CA GLN A 33 -1.54 -17.80 4.72
C GLN A 33 -0.54 -17.41 3.63
N GLU A 34 -0.70 -16.23 3.03
CA GLU A 34 0.22 -15.72 1.99
C GLU A 34 1.65 -15.59 2.52
N THR A 35 1.81 -15.10 3.74
CA THR A 35 3.12 -14.97 4.39
C THR A 35 3.73 -16.35 4.69
N SER A 36 2.93 -17.30 5.18
CA SER A 36 3.37 -18.68 5.40
C SER A 36 3.80 -19.37 4.11
N TRP A 37 3.10 -19.12 3.00
CA TRP A 37 3.46 -19.63 1.68
C TRP A 37 4.75 -19.00 1.17
N ALA A 38 4.92 -17.67 1.32
CA ALA A 38 6.15 -16.99 0.95
C ALA A 38 7.36 -17.51 1.74
N ALA A 39 7.19 -17.78 3.04
CA ALA A 39 8.21 -18.40 3.88
C ALA A 39 8.52 -19.84 3.45
N HIS A 40 7.50 -20.64 3.12
CA HIS A 40 7.68 -22.00 2.61
C HIS A 40 8.47 -22.04 1.29
N LEU A 41 8.26 -21.06 0.42
CA LEU A 41 9.00 -20.89 -0.83
C LEU A 41 10.37 -20.22 -0.65
N SER A 42 10.76 -19.87 0.58
CA SER A 42 12.00 -19.16 0.90
C SER A 42 12.16 -17.86 0.10
N LEU A 43 11.07 -17.12 -0.11
CA LEU A 43 11.12 -15.83 -0.79
C LEU A 43 11.89 -14.81 0.07
N GLN A 44 12.82 -14.11 -0.58
CA GLN A 44 13.66 -13.12 0.10
C GLN A 44 12.94 -11.82 0.39
N ALA A 45 12.00 -11.42 -0.48
CA ALA A 45 11.28 -10.18 -0.34
C ALA A 45 9.79 -10.31 -0.68
N ILE A 46 8.98 -9.52 0.01
CA ILE A 46 7.53 -9.44 -0.17
C ILE A 46 7.14 -7.98 -0.35
N LEU A 47 6.41 -7.69 -1.41
CA LEU A 47 5.84 -6.40 -1.73
C LEU A 47 4.44 -6.29 -1.12
N ILE A 48 4.24 -5.27 -0.29
CA ILE A 48 2.95 -4.97 0.33
C ILE A 48 2.30 -3.74 -0.33
N PRO A 49 0.96 -3.70 -0.41
CA PRO A 49 0.24 -2.55 -0.96
C PRO A 49 0.45 -1.29 -0.10
N SER A 50 0.11 -0.13 -0.66
CA SER A 50 0.20 1.14 0.05
C SER A 50 -0.70 1.12 1.29
N PRO A 51 -0.18 1.48 2.47
CA PRO A 51 -1.02 1.67 3.65
C PRO A 51 -2.02 2.82 3.41
N ARG A 52 -3.15 2.75 4.10
CA ARG A 52 -4.09 3.87 4.20
C ARG A 52 -3.62 4.81 5.32
N LEU A 53 -4.08 6.06 5.29
CA LEU A 53 -3.88 6.96 6.44
C LEU A 53 -4.51 6.33 7.68
N TYR A 54 -3.75 6.30 8.79
CA TYR A 54 -4.17 5.73 10.08
C TYR A 54 -4.48 4.21 10.05
N SER A 55 -3.62 3.42 9.40
CA SER A 55 -3.81 1.96 9.27
C SER A 55 -3.18 1.14 10.40
N THR A 56 -3.67 1.31 11.64
CA THR A 56 -3.09 0.67 12.83
C THR A 56 -3.23 -0.86 12.82
N ASN A 57 -4.35 -1.42 12.37
CA ASN A 57 -4.50 -2.88 12.36
C ASN A 57 -3.65 -3.51 11.27
N TYR A 58 -3.57 -2.85 10.12
CA TYR A 58 -2.70 -3.27 9.02
C TYR A 58 -1.24 -3.37 9.47
N ALA A 59 -0.68 -2.30 10.06
CA ALA A 59 0.68 -2.29 10.58
C ALA A 59 0.93 -3.39 11.62
N ARG A 60 0.02 -3.51 12.60
CA ARG A 60 0.13 -4.52 13.66
C ARG A 60 0.09 -5.95 13.11
N ALA A 61 -0.83 -6.24 12.19
CA ALA A 61 -0.96 -7.56 11.60
C ALA A 61 0.25 -7.91 10.74
N MET A 62 0.81 -6.95 10.00
CA MET A 62 2.04 -7.15 9.23
C MET A 62 3.21 -7.47 10.16
N LEU A 63 3.41 -6.69 11.22
CA LEU A 63 4.46 -6.95 12.20
C LEU A 63 4.32 -8.33 12.85
N GLN A 64 3.09 -8.81 13.08
CA GLN A 64 2.84 -10.15 13.62
C GLN A 64 3.05 -11.26 12.60
N ALA A 65 2.73 -11.01 11.32
CA ALA A 65 2.87 -11.99 10.25
C ALA A 65 4.35 -12.21 9.87
N PHE A 66 5.15 -11.15 9.88
CA PHE A 66 6.57 -11.21 9.54
C PHE A 66 7.43 -11.43 10.78
N THR A 67 7.93 -12.65 10.95
CA THR A 67 8.75 -13.04 12.12
C THR A 67 10.20 -13.39 11.76
N GLY A 68 10.62 -13.24 10.50
CA GLY A 68 11.88 -13.76 9.98
C GLY A 68 12.72 -12.78 9.16
N TYR A 69 13.68 -13.31 8.40
CA TYR A 69 14.67 -12.58 7.59
C TYR A 69 14.14 -12.02 6.26
N GLN A 70 12.82 -11.99 6.06
CA GLN A 70 12.23 -11.54 4.80
C GLN A 70 12.22 -10.02 4.73
N GLN A 71 12.65 -9.47 3.60
CA GLN A 71 12.57 -8.04 3.34
C GLN A 71 11.13 -7.67 2.98
N ILE A 72 10.64 -6.57 3.57
CA ILE A 72 9.31 -6.04 3.28
C ILE A 72 9.49 -4.78 2.45
N TYR A 73 8.92 -4.78 1.25
CA TYR A 73 8.87 -3.61 0.39
C TYR A 73 7.48 -3.01 0.44
N VAL A 74 7.39 -1.74 0.84
CA VAL A 74 6.12 -1.02 0.91
C VAL A 74 5.97 -0.15 -0.33
N ARG A 75 4.87 -0.35 -1.06
CA ARG A 75 4.58 0.46 -2.25
C ARG A 75 3.94 1.78 -1.84
N ILE A 76 4.69 2.87 -1.84
CA ILE A 76 4.17 4.22 -1.57
C ILE A 76 4.11 5.02 -2.88
N PRO A 77 2.94 5.55 -3.27
CA PRO A 77 2.84 6.42 -4.44
C PRO A 77 3.39 7.82 -4.14
N LEU A 78 4.15 8.40 -5.07
CA LEU A 78 4.60 9.80 -4.99
C LEU A 78 3.44 10.80 -5.15
N ILE A 79 2.45 10.42 -5.95
CA ILE A 79 1.24 11.21 -6.19
C ILE A 79 0.04 10.30 -5.92
N PRO A 80 -0.87 10.63 -4.99
CA PRO A 80 -2.04 9.80 -4.71
C PRO A 80 -2.92 9.69 -5.97
N GLN A 81 -3.38 8.48 -6.29
CA GLN A 81 -4.10 8.19 -7.54
C GLN A 81 -5.41 8.98 -7.71
N LEU A 82 -5.94 9.52 -6.62
CA LEU A 82 -7.13 10.38 -6.61
C LEU A 82 -6.86 11.82 -7.07
N SER A 83 -5.59 12.20 -7.28
CA SER A 83 -5.17 13.57 -7.62
C SER A 83 -4.67 13.72 -9.06
N MET A 84 -4.89 12.73 -9.93
CA MET A 84 -4.69 12.90 -11.36
C MET A 84 -6.02 13.37 -11.97
N PRO A 85 -6.29 14.69 -12.12
CA PRO A 85 -7.36 15.11 -13.00
C PRO A 85 -7.05 14.54 -14.38
N TYR A 86 -8.01 13.84 -14.96
CA TYR A 86 -7.95 13.19 -16.27
C TYR A 86 -7.68 14.16 -17.45
N GLN A 87 -7.38 15.43 -17.19
CA GLN A 87 -7.23 16.48 -18.18
C GLN A 87 -5.76 16.72 -18.54
N TYR A 88 -5.18 15.78 -19.28
CA TYR A 88 -4.06 16.05 -20.20
C TYR A 88 -4.44 15.59 -21.59
N GLN A 89 -5.48 16.20 -22.17
CA GLN A 89 -5.74 16.14 -23.60
C GLN A 89 -6.03 17.55 -24.11
N HIS A 90 -4.98 18.15 -24.70
CA HIS A 90 -4.99 19.29 -25.62
C HIS A 90 -5.91 20.47 -25.30
N SER A 91 -5.35 21.54 -24.73
CA SER A 91 -5.41 22.88 -25.33
C SER A 91 -4.59 23.86 -24.49
N GLN A 92 -3.63 24.52 -25.14
CA GLN A 92 -3.05 25.75 -24.62
C GLN A 92 -4.15 26.81 -24.67
N SER A 93 -4.59 27.31 -23.53
CA SER A 93 -5.03 28.71 -23.40
C SER A 93 -4.83 29.17 -21.97
N LYS A 94 -4.08 30.27 -21.85
CA LYS A 94 -3.83 31.01 -20.61
C LYS A 94 -5.14 31.49 -20.00
N THR A 95 -5.32 31.23 -18.71
CA THR A 95 -5.96 32.16 -17.78
C THR A 95 -5.33 31.97 -16.41
N ASP A 96 -4.75 33.05 -15.89
CA ASP A 96 -4.30 33.21 -14.51
C ASP A 96 -5.43 32.79 -13.56
N VAL A 97 -5.23 31.69 -12.84
CA VAL A 97 -6.00 31.34 -11.66
C VAL A 97 -4.99 30.99 -10.56
N SER A 98 -5.00 31.86 -9.55
CA SER A 98 -4.27 31.85 -8.28
C SER A 98 -3.65 30.53 -7.84
N THR A 99 -2.33 30.55 -7.72
CA THR A 99 -1.43 29.52 -7.16
C THR A 99 -1.53 29.33 -5.63
N GLU A 100 -2.72 29.43 -5.01
CA GLU A 100 -2.82 29.42 -3.54
C GLU A 100 -3.88 28.49 -2.91
N GLU A 101 -4.49 27.57 -3.66
CA GLU A 101 -5.34 26.50 -3.07
C GLU A 101 -4.85 25.08 -3.41
N CYS A 102 -3.53 24.87 -3.46
CA CYS A 102 -2.93 23.55 -3.44
C CYS A 102 -2.33 23.24 -2.05
N SER A 103 -3.11 23.25 -0.96
CA SER A 103 -2.51 23.00 0.37
C SER A 103 -3.22 22.04 1.32
N GLU A 104 -4.24 21.28 0.93
CA GLU A 104 -4.84 20.35 1.92
C GLU A 104 -5.38 19.01 1.38
N TYR A 105 -5.47 18.83 0.06
CA TYR A 105 -6.09 17.63 -0.53
C TYR A 105 -5.16 16.70 -1.31
N CYS A 106 -3.88 17.05 -1.45
CA CYS A 106 -2.84 16.10 -1.83
C CYS A 106 -2.51 15.28 -0.58
N LYS A 107 -3.30 14.25 -0.29
CA LYS A 107 -3.00 13.28 0.78
C LYS A 107 -1.62 12.67 0.49
N ASP A 108 -0.60 13.26 1.09
CA ASP A 108 0.79 12.96 0.85
C ASP A 108 1.06 11.48 1.17
N GLY A 109 1.65 10.77 0.20
CA GLY A 109 2.06 9.38 0.39
C GLY A 109 3.05 9.23 1.55
N TRP A 110 3.80 10.29 1.86
CA TRP A 110 4.69 10.34 3.01
C TRP A 110 3.95 10.27 4.34
N LEU A 111 2.80 10.95 4.50
CA LEU A 111 2.01 10.87 5.74
C LEU A 111 1.43 9.47 5.97
N ALA A 112 1.08 8.78 4.89
CA ALA A 112 0.64 7.39 4.98
C ALA A 112 1.77 6.44 5.41
N TRP A 113 3.02 6.76 5.06
CA TRP A 113 4.21 6.04 5.51
C TRP A 113 4.59 6.37 6.95
N ASP A 114 4.56 7.65 7.33
CA ASP A 114 4.88 8.09 8.69
C ASP A 114 3.89 7.54 9.73
N GLY A 115 2.62 7.41 9.35
CA GLY A 115 1.57 6.84 10.19
C GLY A 115 1.45 5.31 10.18
N PHE A 116 2.30 4.60 9.41
CA PHE A 116 2.32 3.13 9.30
C PHE A 116 3.28 2.53 10.32
#